data_AF-A0A8J6UEB5-F1
#
_entry.id   AF-A0A8J6UEB5-F1
#
_cell.length_a   1.000
_cell.length_b   1.000
_cell.length_c   1.000
_cell.angle_alpha   90.00
_cell.angle_beta   90.00
_cell.angle_gamma   90.00
#
_symmetry.space_group_name_H-M   'P 1'
#
loop_
_entity.id
_entity.type
_entity.pdbx_description
1 polymer ?
#
loop_
_entity_poly.entity_id
_entity_poly.type
_entity_poly.pdbx_seq_one_letter_code
_entity_poly.pdbx_strand_id
1 'polypeptide(L)' 'MNTLPITHTCYQRRIAELQAQIQALLQTLCHCTSSSAEVARIDRQMRPLYAALWAMHAEINT' A
#
# COMPACT_ATOMS: atom_id res chain seq x y z
N MET A 1 14.80 -14.41 -20.03
CA MET A 1 13.38 -14.06 -19.81
C MET A 1 13.28 -12.56 -19.83
N ASN A 2 12.83 -11.94 -20.93
CA ASN A 2 12.60 -10.50 -20.98
C ASN A 2 11.22 -10.23 -20.35
N THR A 3 11.16 -10.13 -19.03
CA THR A 3 10.01 -9.58 -18.31
C THR A 3 9.93 -8.09 -18.67
N LEU A 4 8.97 -7.79 -19.54
CA LEU A 4 8.89 -6.60 -20.38
C LEU A 4 8.72 -5.30 -19.57
N PRO A 5 9.13 -4.13 -20.12
CA PRO A 5 8.84 -2.81 -19.55
C PRO A 5 7.36 -2.60 -19.15
N ILE A 6 6.44 -3.33 -19.79
CA ILE A 6 5.00 -3.34 -19.49
C ILE A 6 4.71 -3.84 -18.07
N THR A 7 5.37 -4.92 -17.60
CA THR A 7 5.14 -5.41 -16.22
C THR A 7 5.63 -4.41 -15.19
N HIS A 8 6.75 -3.73 -15.46
CA HIS A 8 7.27 -2.68 -14.60
C HIS A 8 6.31 -1.48 -14.52
N THR A 9 5.77 -1.00 -15.65
CA THR A 9 4.77 0.09 -15.64
C THR A 9 3.47 -0.31 -14.93
N CYS A 10 3.02 -1.56 -15.09
CA CYS A 10 1.86 -2.09 -14.37
C CYS A 10 2.10 -2.14 -12.85
N TYR A 11 3.28 -2.60 -12.42
CA TYR A 11 3.64 -2.61 -11.00
C TYR A 11 3.76 -1.21 -10.43
N GLN A 12 4.38 -0.26 -11.14
CA GLN A 12 4.47 1.14 -10.71
C GLN A 12 3.09 1.76 -10.51
N ARG A 13 2.16 1.55 -11.46
CA ARG A 13 0.78 2.02 -11.32
C ARG A 13 0.11 1.39 -10.10
N ARG A 14 0.29 0.08 -9.91
CA ARG A 14 -0.32 -0.62 -8.78
C ARG A 14 0.26 -0.18 -7.43
N ILE A 15 1.55 0.10 -7.36
CA ILE A 15 2.22 0.67 -6.18
C ILE A 15 1.63 2.03 -5.85
N ALA A 16 1.44 2.91 -6.84
CA ALA A 16 0.83 4.22 -6.62
C ALA A 16 -0.62 4.11 -6.10
N GLU A 17 -1.41 3.18 -6.62
CA GLU A 17 -2.77 2.90 -6.14
C GLU A 17 -2.78 2.45 -4.67
N LEU A 18 -1.88 1.54 -4.28
CA LEU A 18 -1.78 1.07 -2.90
C LEU A 18 -1.28 2.17 -1.95
N GLN A 19 -0.34 2.99 -2.39
CA GLN A 19 0.13 4.15 -1.61
C GLN A 19 -1.00 5.16 -1.37
N ALA A 20 -1.84 5.43 -2.38
CA ALA A 20 -3.00 6.30 -2.22
C ALA A 20 -4.02 5.73 -1.23
N GLN A 21 -4.26 4.42 -1.25
CA GLN A 21 -5.15 3.75 -0.28
C GLN A 21 -4.62 3.85 1.16
N ILE A 22 -3.31 3.63 1.35
CA ILE A 22 -2.66 3.80 2.64
C ILE A 22 -2.78 5.25 3.12
N GLN A 23 -2.53 6.22 2.25
CA GLN A 23 -2.63 7.64 2.59
C GLN A 23 -4.05 8.03 2.99
N ALA A 24 -5.07 7.53 2.28
CA ALA A 24 -6.47 7.76 2.64
C ALA A 24 -6.81 7.17 4.02
N LEU A 25 -6.33 5.97 4.34
CA LEU A 25 -6.50 5.37 5.66
C LEU A 25 -5.82 6.19 6.76
N LEU A 26 -4.60 6.67 6.53
CA LEU A 26 -3.88 7.52 7.47
C LEU A 26 -4.55 8.89 7.67
N GLN A 27 -5.16 9.45 6.63
CA GLN A 27 -5.94 10.69 6.75
C GLN A 27 -7.14 10.53 7.67
N THR A 28 -7.75 9.34 7.74
CA THR A 28 -8.84 9.11 8.71
C THR A 28 -8.35 9.23 10.16
N LEU A 29 -7.11 8.85 10.45
CA LEU A 29 -6.47 8.99 11.77
C LEU A 29 -6.04 10.43 12.11
N CYS A 30 -5.93 11.31 11.11
CA CYS A 30 -5.49 12.69 11.30
C CYS A 30 -6.52 13.56 12.05
N HIS A 31 -7.72 13.03 12.31
CA HIS A 31 -8.72 13.68 13.16
C HIS A 31 -8.35 13.48 14.64
N CYS A 32 -8.35 14.58 15.41
CA CYS A 32 -7.88 14.66 16.80
C CYS A 32 -8.61 13.74 17.81
N THR A 33 -9.57 12.94 17.39
CA THR A 33 -10.41 12.08 18.23
C THR A 33 -10.31 10.59 17.89
N SER A 34 -9.28 10.18 17.14
CA SER A 34 -9.10 8.78 16.75
C SER A 34 -8.95 7.88 17.98
N SER A 35 -9.92 7.00 18.18
CA SER A 35 -9.92 6.05 19.28
C SER A 35 -8.89 4.93 19.05
N SER A 36 -8.41 4.29 20.13
CA SER A 36 -7.53 3.12 20.02
C SER A 36 -8.12 2.00 19.16
N ALA A 37 -9.45 1.84 19.17
CA ALA A 37 -10.16 0.88 18.33
C ALA A 37 -10.09 1.23 16.85
N GLU A 38 -10.16 2.51 16.47
CA GLU A 38 -10.03 2.97 15.09
C GLU A 38 -8.61 2.79 14.58
N VAL A 39 -7.60 3.08 15.40
CA VAL A 39 -6.19 2.80 15.10
C VAL A 39 -5.97 1.31 14.84
N ALA A 40 -6.49 0.43 15.71
CA ALA A 40 -6.36 -1.01 15.54
C ALA A 40 -7.10 -1.53 14.29
N ARG A 41 -8.25 -0.93 13.95
CA ARG A 41 -8.97 -1.26 12.71
C ARG A 41 -8.15 -0.89 11.48
N ILE A 42 -7.56 0.30 11.49
CA ILE A 42 -6.78 0.82 10.37
C ILE A 42 -5.47 0.05 10.20
N ASP A 43 -4.79 -0.33 11.29
CA ASP A 43 -3.63 -1.22 11.23
C ASP A 43 -3.96 -2.54 10.52
N ARG A 44 -5.09 -3.18 10.88
CA ARG A 44 -5.56 -4.41 10.22
C ARG A 44 -5.84 -4.21 8.74
N GLN A 45 -6.37 -3.05 8.34
CA GLN A 45 -6.63 -2.72 6.94
C GLN A 45 -5.34 -2.43 6.16
N MET A 46 -4.32 -1.86 6.80
CA MET A 46 -3.04 -1.53 6.17
C MET A 46 -2.14 -2.76 5.96
N ARG A 47 -2.18 -3.75 6.85
CA ARG A 47 -1.37 -4.99 6.75
C ARG A 47 -1.33 -5.65 5.36
N PRO A 48 -2.47 -5.97 4.71
CA PRO A 48 -2.44 -6.58 3.38
C PRO A 48 -1.90 -5.64 2.31
N LEU A 49 -2.08 -4.32 2.45
CA LEU A 49 -1.56 -3.32 1.50
C LEU A 49 -0.03 -3.24 1.58
N TYR A 50 0.54 -3.28 2.78
CA TYR A 50 1.99 -3.35 2.97
C TYR A 50 2.59 -4.65 2.43
N ALA A 51 1.93 -5.80 2.68
CA ALA A 51 2.40 -7.08 2.15
C ALA A 51 2.45 -7.08 0.62
N ALA A 52 1.41 -6.54 -0.04
CA ALA A 52 1.35 -6.41 -1.49
C ALA A 52 2.42 -5.43 -2.03
N LEU A 53 2.64 -4.30 -1.37
CA LEU A 53 3.72 -3.37 -1.71
C LEU A 53 5.09 -4.02 -1.62
N TRP A 54 5.35 -4.81 -0.57
CA TRP A 54 6.65 -5.44 -0.36
C TRP A 54 6.92 -6.52 -1.42
N ALA A 55 5.91 -7.33 -1.74
CA ALA A 55 6.01 -8.32 -2.82
C ALA A 55 6.30 -7.67 -4.18
N MET A 56 5.61 -6.57 -4.52
CA MET A 56 5.85 -5.87 -5.78
C MET A 56 7.23 -5.19 -5.84
N HIS A 57 7.74 -4.66 -4.72
CA HIS A 57 9.11 -4.13 -4.68
C HIS A 57 10.16 -5.24 -4.82
N ALA A 58 9.92 -6.43 -4.28
CA ALA A 58 10.82 -7.56 -4.46
C ALA A 58 10.92 -7.92 -5.96
N GLU A 59 9.80 -7.99 -6.67
CA GLU A 59 9.73 -8.29 -8.11
C GLU A 59 10.37 -7.21 -9.01
N ILE A 60 10.34 -5.94 -8.59
CA ILE A 60 10.97 -4.84 -9.36
C ILE A 60 12.50 -4.81 -9.17
N ASN A 61 12.99 -5.17 -7.98
CA ASN A 61 14.41 -5.04 -7.62
C ASN A 61 15.24 -6.33 -7.81
N THR A 62 14.63 -7.42 -8.27
CA THR A 62 15.30 -8.66 -8.71
C THR A 62 15.70 -8.60 -10.18
#